data_AF-A0A3N6MJ17-F1
#
_entry.id   AF-A0A3N6MJ17-F1
#
_cell.length_a   1.000
_cell.length_b   1.000
_cell.length_c   1.000
_cell.angle_alpha   90.00
_cell.angle_beta   90.00
_cell.angle_gamma   90.00
#
_symmetry.space_group_name_H-M   'P 1'
#
loop_
_entity.id
_entity.type
_entity.pdbx_description
1 polymer ?
#
loop_
_entity_poly.entity_id
_entity_poly.type
_entity_poly.pdbx_seq_one_letter_code
_entity_poly.pdbx_strand_id
1 'polypeptide(L)'
;MLSAVLAIAVVGVLVGSVAVVTRIDPTGRRLRGIPRKRFVYGVPWGTVVVLTVVVAVYLFVQDGISDLSDPVTIPFRAWSYFYPLGMVTSTVSHASLGHLVGNVIAAIVVAPIAEYAWGHYPNGDRDDQSNDDERVRPANDGDGRSWLETPWIRALVVFPLVVFAVGIFTSLFALGPVIGFSGVVFAFAGFAIVRYPIATLIATIGIQGALVTIYNSVRRPIFVYVAQPRPPSAPSWAEVAIQSHALGFFVGLVLGLVLLERRGVRPSAFRIWIAVLLYAFSKGLWQIYWFGEGNSFLLFRGPGVVVVATLALVITFAVAGPDTIPVPGRVDRALGRIRRSDRPSTSETLLERLSGSGGGRDSHPSIDRLERVREIGTGVESGGRLRRKRADGRKGAVLVVALVLATLTGVAIPANLLVLEGDAHSERPTVEVEEYTVEYVEEAENELVSGIGIDAIEDDAGLTASGVVVSSQERHLWLEAVTSQHLAFSGSERITVGGVGWRETVYVERAGWEPVGNDTVYQVWLWQEGESPRHVYESDPGRVDALIDGSTVTIEPDDGEFLLAVESLETGAVSTAAIPAANESVETGGITFEHDEGTIYATSNGTEVAVASAETYS
;
A
#
# COMPACT_ATOMS: atom_id res chain seq x y z
N MET A 1 -27.15 12.84 -26.49
CA MET A 1 -26.55 13.82 -27.43
C MET A 1 -25.77 14.93 -26.71
N LEU A 2 -26.33 15.60 -25.69
CA LEU A 2 -25.63 16.67 -24.95
C LEU A 2 -24.27 16.24 -24.37
N SER A 3 -24.18 15.08 -23.72
CA SER A 3 -22.90 14.58 -23.17
C SER A 3 -21.82 14.39 -24.23
N ALA A 4 -22.16 13.83 -25.39
CA ALA A 4 -21.20 13.69 -26.49
C ALA A 4 -20.73 15.05 -27.03
N VAL A 5 -21.64 16.01 -27.17
CA VAL A 5 -21.31 17.38 -27.59
C VAL A 5 -20.39 18.05 -26.56
N LEU A 6 -20.65 17.90 -25.27
CA LEU A 6 -19.81 18.46 -24.20
C LEU A 6 -18.43 17.80 -24.17
N ALA A 7 -18.34 16.48 -24.33
CA ALA A 7 -17.07 15.77 -24.42
C ALA A 7 -16.24 16.26 -25.62
N ILE A 8 -16.86 16.40 -26.80
CA ILE A 8 -16.22 16.94 -28.00
C ILE A 8 -15.78 18.39 -27.77
N ALA A 9 -16.61 19.21 -27.11
CA ALA A 9 -16.28 20.60 -26.78
C ALA A 9 -15.08 20.70 -25.83
N VAL A 10 -15.03 19.87 -24.78
CA VAL A 10 -13.88 19.79 -23.85
C VAL A 10 -12.60 19.46 -24.61
N VAL A 11 -12.61 18.40 -25.43
CA VAL A 11 -11.46 18.00 -26.23
C VAL A 11 -11.07 19.10 -27.23
N GLY A 12 -12.05 19.65 -27.95
CA GLY A 12 -11.85 20.68 -28.96
C GLY A 12 -11.25 21.96 -28.39
N VAL A 13 -11.72 22.42 -27.23
CA VAL A 13 -11.18 23.62 -26.54
C VAL A 13 -9.77 23.36 -26.03
N LEU A 14 -9.50 22.20 -25.43
CA LEU A 14 -8.15 21.86 -24.95
C LEU A 14 -7.15 21.79 -26.11
N VAL A 15 -7.47 21.06 -27.18
CA VAL A 15 -6.63 20.97 -28.38
C VAL A 15 -6.46 22.34 -29.04
N GLY A 16 -7.55 23.09 -29.17
CA GLY A 16 -7.55 24.46 -29.70
C GLY A 16 -6.65 25.39 -28.89
N SER A 17 -6.68 25.31 -27.55
CA SER A 17 -5.85 26.13 -26.66
C SER A 17 -4.36 25.85 -26.88
N VAL A 18 -3.97 24.58 -26.99
CA VAL A 18 -2.58 24.16 -27.28
C VAL A 18 -2.16 24.63 -28.67
N ALA A 19 -3.03 24.50 -29.67
CA ALA A 19 -2.76 24.97 -31.04
C ALA A 19 -2.56 26.49 -31.11
N VAL A 20 -3.35 27.27 -30.34
CA VAL A 20 -3.22 28.74 -30.26
C VAL A 20 -1.90 29.11 -29.57
N VAL A 21 -1.61 28.54 -28.40
CA VAL A 21 -0.37 28.85 -27.65
C VAL A 21 0.87 28.47 -28.46
N THR A 22 0.89 27.30 -29.10
CA THR A 22 2.02 26.87 -29.93
C THR A 22 2.25 27.73 -31.17
N ARG A 23 1.24 28.47 -31.65
CA ARG A 23 1.41 29.44 -32.73
C ARG A 23 1.93 30.79 -32.24
N ILE A 24 1.56 31.22 -31.04
CA ILE A 24 1.91 32.53 -30.50
C ILE A 24 3.29 32.50 -29.82
N ASP A 25 3.69 31.36 -29.24
CA ASP A 25 4.93 31.25 -28.49
C ASP A 25 6.10 30.67 -29.34
N PRO A 26 7.10 31.48 -29.73
CA PRO A 26 8.26 31.02 -30.48
C PRO A 26 9.17 30.07 -29.68
N THR A 27 9.05 30.02 -28.35
CA THR A 27 9.83 29.09 -27.51
C THR A 27 9.38 27.63 -27.63
N GLY A 28 8.20 27.37 -28.21
CA GLY A 28 7.69 26.02 -28.46
C GLY A 28 8.63 25.12 -29.29
N ARG A 29 9.44 25.71 -30.18
CA ARG A 29 10.47 24.94 -30.93
C ARG A 29 11.63 24.49 -30.05
N ARG A 30 12.03 25.30 -29.04
CA ARG A 30 13.07 24.92 -28.05
C ARG A 30 12.57 23.80 -27.15
N LEU A 31 11.31 23.87 -26.70
CA LEU A 31 10.70 22.82 -25.87
C LEU A 31 10.58 21.47 -26.58
N ARG A 32 10.28 21.46 -27.88
CA ARG A 32 10.26 20.23 -28.72
C ARG A 32 11.63 19.59 -28.91
N GLY A 33 12.72 20.35 -28.76
CA GLY A 33 14.09 19.84 -28.86
C GLY A 33 14.55 19.12 -27.59
N ILE A 34 13.99 19.44 -26.42
CA ILE A 34 14.41 18.90 -25.12
C ILE A 34 14.30 17.36 -25.06
N PRO A 35 13.16 16.73 -25.44
CA PRO A 35 13.04 15.27 -25.39
C PRO A 35 14.05 14.56 -26.30
N ARG A 36 14.34 15.13 -27.47
CA ARG A 36 15.26 14.53 -28.47
C ARG A 36 16.71 14.43 -28.01
N LYS A 37 17.09 15.18 -26.96
CA LYS A 37 18.43 15.12 -26.37
C LYS A 37 18.71 13.78 -25.69
N ARG A 38 17.66 13.15 -25.14
CA ARG A 38 17.80 11.93 -24.31
C ARG A 38 16.95 10.76 -24.75
N PHE A 39 15.92 11.01 -25.56
CA PHE A 39 15.06 9.98 -26.13
C PHE A 39 15.38 9.70 -27.59
N VAL A 40 15.23 8.43 -27.97
CA VAL A 40 15.26 8.00 -29.37
C VAL A 40 14.01 8.56 -30.04
N TYR A 41 14.21 9.41 -31.06
CA TYR A 41 13.17 10.18 -31.75
C TYR A 41 12.36 11.17 -30.88
N GLY A 42 12.76 11.41 -29.63
CA GLY A 42 12.00 12.25 -28.70
C GLY A 42 10.86 11.53 -27.97
N VAL A 43 10.78 10.20 -28.07
CA VAL A 43 9.70 9.37 -27.50
C VAL A 43 10.22 8.55 -26.31
N PRO A 44 9.50 8.53 -25.16
CA PRO A 44 9.79 7.67 -24.01
C PRO A 44 9.34 6.23 -24.30
N TRP A 45 10.06 5.53 -25.19
CA TRP A 45 9.70 4.20 -25.68
C TRP A 45 9.59 3.15 -24.58
N GLY A 46 10.45 3.21 -23.56
CA GLY A 46 10.39 2.31 -22.43
C GLY A 46 9.10 2.46 -21.63
N THR A 47 8.66 3.71 -21.39
CA THR A 47 7.36 4.00 -20.78
C THR A 47 6.22 3.44 -21.63
N VAL A 48 6.25 3.63 -22.94
CA VAL A 48 5.21 3.11 -23.85
C VAL A 48 5.12 1.59 -23.78
N VAL A 49 6.25 0.88 -23.82
CA VAL A 49 6.29 -0.59 -23.73
C VAL A 49 5.71 -1.06 -22.40
N VAL A 50 6.17 -0.48 -21.28
CA VAL A 50 5.70 -0.84 -19.93
C VAL A 50 4.19 -0.69 -19.82
N LEU A 51 3.64 0.45 -20.22
CA LEU A 51 2.20 0.70 -20.12
C LEU A 51 1.37 -0.17 -21.05
N THR A 52 1.90 -0.51 -22.22
CA THR A 52 1.24 -1.44 -23.14
C THR A 52 1.12 -2.82 -22.50
N VAL A 53 2.17 -3.32 -21.85
CA VAL A 53 2.13 -4.59 -21.13
C VAL A 53 1.13 -4.55 -19.98
N VAL A 54 1.14 -3.49 -19.17
CA VAL A 54 0.21 -3.33 -18.03
C VAL A 54 -1.25 -3.37 -18.51
N VAL A 55 -1.57 -2.64 -19.58
CA VAL A 55 -2.93 -2.65 -20.16
C VAL A 55 -3.27 -4.01 -20.78
N ALA A 56 -2.31 -4.67 -21.44
CA ALA A 56 -2.53 -5.99 -22.03
C ALA A 56 -2.81 -7.06 -20.96
N VAL A 57 -2.11 -7.04 -19.83
CA VAL A 57 -2.38 -7.94 -18.70
C VAL A 57 -3.81 -7.76 -18.20
N TYR A 58 -4.24 -6.51 -17.99
CA TYR A 58 -5.60 -6.24 -17.55
C TYR A 58 -6.67 -6.77 -18.53
N LEU A 59 -6.47 -6.55 -19.83
CA LEU A 59 -7.46 -6.94 -20.83
C LEU A 59 -7.50 -8.46 -21.09
N PHE A 60 -6.35 -9.11 -21.13
CA PHE A 60 -6.25 -10.50 -21.62
C PHE A 60 -5.91 -11.53 -20.54
N VAL A 61 -5.15 -11.15 -19.51
CA VAL A 61 -4.77 -12.08 -18.43
C VAL A 61 -5.80 -12.05 -17.30
N GLN A 62 -6.33 -10.87 -16.98
CA GLN A 62 -7.39 -10.70 -16.00
C GLN A 62 -8.81 -10.74 -16.60
N ASP A 63 -8.94 -11.14 -17.86
CA ASP A 63 -10.22 -11.19 -18.59
C ASP A 63 -11.03 -9.88 -18.59
N GLY A 64 -10.35 -8.72 -18.51
CA GLY A 64 -11.00 -7.42 -18.59
C GLY A 64 -11.64 -7.14 -19.96
N ILE A 65 -11.36 -7.95 -20.98
CA ILE A 65 -12.01 -7.84 -22.30
C ILE A 65 -13.47 -8.31 -22.27
N SER A 66 -13.81 -9.28 -21.41
CA SER A 66 -15.16 -9.81 -21.27
C SER A 66 -16.03 -8.89 -20.43
N ASP A 67 -15.49 -8.41 -19.30
CA ASP A 67 -16.09 -7.33 -18.50
C ASP A 67 -15.00 -6.37 -18.00
N LEU A 68 -15.02 -5.13 -18.53
CA LEU A 68 -14.07 -4.09 -18.13
C LEU A 68 -14.25 -3.63 -16.69
N SER A 69 -15.40 -3.87 -16.05
CA SER A 69 -15.68 -3.46 -14.67
C SER A 69 -15.20 -4.48 -13.66
N ASP A 70 -15.27 -5.77 -14.03
CA ASP A 70 -15.06 -6.92 -13.15
C ASP A 70 -13.96 -7.85 -13.70
N PRO A 71 -12.68 -7.45 -13.56
CA PRO A 71 -11.55 -8.30 -13.91
C PRO A 71 -11.38 -9.43 -12.88
N VAL A 72 -10.77 -10.54 -13.27
CA VAL A 72 -10.30 -11.57 -12.32
C VAL A 72 -9.13 -10.99 -11.50
N THR A 73 -9.21 -11.02 -10.17
CA THR A 73 -8.22 -10.36 -9.29
C THR A 73 -7.55 -11.29 -8.29
N ILE A 74 -8.29 -12.24 -7.71
CA ILE A 74 -7.83 -13.12 -6.62
C ILE A 74 -6.50 -13.83 -6.96
N PRO A 75 -6.33 -14.53 -8.09
CA PRO A 75 -5.09 -15.24 -8.42
C PRO A 75 -3.91 -14.30 -8.74
N PHE A 76 -4.15 -13.00 -8.92
CA PHE A 76 -3.11 -12.04 -9.31
C PHE A 76 -2.72 -11.10 -8.18
N ARG A 77 -3.07 -11.42 -6.93
CA ARG A 77 -2.58 -10.72 -5.73
C ARG A 77 -1.32 -11.41 -5.18
N ALA A 78 -0.45 -10.62 -4.55
CA ALA A 78 0.76 -11.09 -3.90
C ALA A 78 0.44 -11.64 -2.49
N TRP A 79 -0.09 -12.86 -2.41
CA TRP A 79 -0.52 -13.48 -1.16
C TRP A 79 0.64 -13.99 -0.31
N SER A 80 1.50 -14.81 -0.93
CA SER A 80 2.54 -15.56 -0.23
C SER A 80 3.70 -15.89 -1.16
N TYR A 81 4.90 -16.06 -0.59
CA TYR A 81 6.07 -16.54 -1.34
C TYR A 81 5.89 -17.96 -1.90
N PHE A 82 4.97 -18.73 -1.33
CA PHE A 82 4.62 -20.06 -1.82
C PHE A 82 3.69 -20.02 -3.05
N TYR A 83 3.25 -18.83 -3.46
CA TYR A 83 2.47 -18.62 -4.67
C TYR A 83 3.16 -17.64 -5.64
N PRO A 84 4.17 -18.11 -6.41
CA PRO A 84 5.00 -17.25 -7.27
C PRO A 84 4.25 -16.52 -8.38
N LEU A 85 3.15 -17.10 -8.87
CA LEU A 85 2.35 -16.48 -9.92
C LEU A 85 1.81 -15.11 -9.47
N GLY A 86 1.21 -15.05 -8.28
CA GLY A 86 0.74 -13.80 -7.68
C GLY A 86 1.89 -12.82 -7.45
N MET A 87 3.03 -13.29 -6.92
CA MET A 87 4.22 -12.47 -6.67
C MET A 87 4.79 -11.79 -7.93
N VAL A 88 4.73 -12.45 -9.08
CA VAL A 88 5.26 -11.90 -10.34
C VAL A 88 4.25 -11.00 -11.04
N THR A 89 2.96 -11.34 -10.96
CA THR A 89 1.91 -10.69 -11.76
C THR A 89 1.18 -9.56 -11.04
N SER A 90 1.24 -9.49 -9.72
CA SER A 90 0.52 -8.49 -8.91
C SER A 90 0.74 -7.06 -9.35
N THR A 91 1.99 -6.73 -9.69
CA THR A 91 2.36 -5.36 -10.02
C THR A 91 1.80 -4.91 -11.37
N VAL A 92 1.53 -5.85 -12.28
CA VAL A 92 0.98 -5.54 -13.60
C VAL A 92 -0.53 -5.76 -13.67
N SER A 93 -1.12 -6.33 -12.63
CA SER A 93 -2.56 -6.61 -12.50
C SER A 93 -3.28 -5.51 -11.73
N HIS A 94 -4.59 -5.35 -11.90
CA HIS A 94 -5.39 -4.30 -11.27
C HIS A 94 -6.75 -4.80 -10.79
N ALA A 95 -7.21 -4.25 -9.68
CA ALA A 95 -8.48 -4.64 -9.05
C ALA A 95 -9.74 -4.14 -9.79
N SER A 96 -9.61 -3.08 -10.58
CA SER A 96 -10.73 -2.47 -11.31
C SER A 96 -10.23 -1.56 -12.42
N LEU A 97 -11.12 -1.14 -13.32
CA LEU A 97 -10.78 -0.19 -14.38
C LEU A 97 -10.37 1.18 -13.84
N GLY A 98 -11.02 1.61 -12.75
CA GLY A 98 -10.65 2.86 -12.06
C GLY A 98 -9.23 2.78 -11.52
N HIS A 99 -8.85 1.64 -10.94
CA HIS A 99 -7.51 1.39 -10.44
C HIS A 99 -6.47 1.38 -11.58
N LEU A 100 -6.73 0.67 -12.69
CA LEU A 100 -5.85 0.67 -13.87
C LEU A 100 -5.65 2.09 -14.40
N VAL A 101 -6.74 2.81 -14.66
CA VAL A 101 -6.67 4.15 -15.26
C VAL A 101 -5.94 5.13 -14.35
N GLY A 102 -6.17 5.06 -13.04
CA GLY A 102 -5.45 5.87 -12.06
C GLY A 102 -3.93 5.66 -12.15
N ASN A 103 -3.49 4.41 -12.19
CA ASN A 103 -2.07 4.07 -12.31
C ASN A 103 -1.48 4.45 -13.67
N VAL A 104 -2.19 4.20 -14.77
CA VAL A 104 -1.75 4.58 -16.12
C VAL A 104 -1.60 6.09 -16.26
N ILE A 105 -2.57 6.89 -15.80
CA ILE A 105 -2.48 8.36 -15.83
C ILE A 105 -1.30 8.83 -14.99
N ALA A 106 -1.12 8.29 -13.78
CA ALA A 106 0.00 8.65 -12.93
C ALA A 106 1.35 8.31 -13.59
N ALA A 107 1.48 7.11 -14.16
CA ALA A 107 2.68 6.64 -14.83
C ALA A 107 3.00 7.43 -16.11
N ILE A 108 2.02 7.74 -16.96
CA ILE A 108 2.21 8.59 -18.16
C ILE A 108 2.84 9.94 -17.80
N VAL A 109 2.53 10.45 -16.62
CA VAL A 109 3.00 11.75 -16.15
C VAL A 109 4.42 11.68 -15.57
N VAL A 110 4.73 10.66 -14.76
CA VAL A 110 5.99 10.59 -14.01
C VAL A 110 7.05 9.69 -14.66
N ALA A 111 6.67 8.59 -15.30
CA ALA A 111 7.60 7.63 -15.90
C ALA A 111 8.47 8.26 -17.00
N PRO A 112 7.97 9.15 -17.87
CA PRO A 112 8.84 9.83 -18.84
C PRO A 112 9.90 10.71 -18.19
N ILE A 113 9.64 11.30 -17.01
CA ILE A 113 10.66 12.09 -16.29
C ILE A 113 11.76 11.16 -15.76
N ALA A 114 11.37 10.00 -15.24
CA ALA A 114 12.32 8.96 -14.81
C ALA A 114 13.12 8.41 -16.01
N GLU A 115 12.48 8.09 -17.13
CA GLU A 115 13.14 7.63 -18.35
C GLU A 115 14.07 8.71 -18.93
N TYR A 116 13.70 9.99 -18.84
CA TYR A 116 14.56 11.11 -19.24
C TYR A 116 15.78 11.26 -18.32
N ALA A 117 15.59 11.05 -17.02
CA ALA A 117 16.69 11.00 -16.07
C ALA A 117 17.62 9.82 -16.36
N TRP A 118 17.09 8.64 -16.71
CA TRP A 118 17.86 7.48 -17.16
C TRP A 118 18.65 7.78 -18.45
N GLY A 119 17.95 8.20 -19.51
CA GLY A 119 18.50 8.55 -20.81
C GLY A 119 18.80 7.33 -21.70
N HIS A 120 18.39 7.40 -22.97
CA HIS A 120 18.66 6.36 -23.96
C HIS A 120 20.11 6.41 -24.46
N TYR A 121 20.76 7.58 -24.43
CA TYR A 121 22.15 7.73 -24.89
C TYR A 121 23.12 7.68 -23.69
N PRO A 122 24.14 6.79 -23.69
CA PRO A 122 25.04 6.58 -22.54
C PRO A 122 25.99 7.76 -22.26
N ASN A 123 26.51 8.39 -23.32
CA ASN A 123 27.62 9.36 -23.25
C ASN A 123 27.18 10.84 -23.17
N GLY A 124 25.96 11.11 -22.71
CA GLY A 124 25.43 12.47 -22.62
C GLY A 124 24.49 12.83 -23.77
N ASP A 125 24.14 14.13 -23.84
CA ASP A 125 23.11 14.64 -24.74
C ASP A 125 23.53 14.46 -26.21
N ARG A 126 22.56 14.19 -27.10
CA ARG A 126 22.78 13.97 -28.55
C ARG A 126 23.62 15.07 -29.23
N ASP A 127 23.58 16.30 -28.72
CA ASP A 127 24.29 17.46 -29.28
C ASP A 127 25.82 17.43 -28.98
N ASP A 128 26.26 16.73 -27.92
CA ASP A 128 27.70 16.57 -27.63
C ASP A 128 28.37 15.57 -28.59
N GLN A 129 27.61 14.59 -29.10
CA GLN A 129 28.11 13.60 -30.07
C GLN A 129 28.30 14.17 -31.48
N SER A 130 27.57 15.22 -31.87
CA SER A 130 27.71 15.83 -33.20
C SER A 130 28.91 16.77 -33.34
N ASN A 131 29.63 17.09 -32.25
CA ASN A 131 30.81 17.95 -32.29
C ASN A 131 32.15 17.19 -32.23
N ASP A 132 32.13 15.87 -32.00
CA ASP A 132 33.33 15.03 -31.91
C ASP A 132 33.49 14.13 -33.15
N ASP A 133 33.34 14.71 -34.35
CA ASP A 133 33.59 14.01 -35.63
C ASP A 133 35.09 13.89 -35.99
N GLU A 134 36.01 14.09 -35.04
CA GLU A 134 37.46 14.06 -35.32
C GLU A 134 38.35 13.44 -34.23
N ARG A 135 37.88 12.41 -33.51
CA ARG A 135 38.81 11.50 -32.79
C ARG A 135 38.41 10.04 -32.95
N VAL A 136 38.81 9.50 -34.10
CA VAL A 136 39.01 8.06 -34.31
C VAL A 136 39.86 7.51 -33.17
N ARG A 137 39.23 6.74 -32.26
CA ARG A 137 39.93 5.71 -31.49
C ARG A 137 39.48 4.37 -32.05
N PRO A 138 40.40 3.49 -32.48
CA PRO A 138 40.02 2.18 -32.97
C PRO A 138 39.41 1.40 -31.80
N ALA A 139 38.25 0.82 -32.06
CA ALA A 139 37.65 -0.21 -31.25
C ALA A 139 38.64 -1.38 -31.17
N ASN A 140 39.01 -1.74 -29.94
CA ASN A 140 39.64 -3.02 -29.68
C ASN A 140 38.60 -3.89 -28.97
N ASP A 141 38.50 -5.12 -29.47
CA ASP A 141 37.42 -6.07 -29.31
C ASP A 141 37.23 -6.62 -27.89
N GLY A 142 36.02 -7.10 -27.63
CA GLY A 142 35.74 -8.16 -26.66
C GLY A 142 34.79 -7.80 -25.51
N ASP A 143 33.72 -8.57 -25.39
CA ASP A 143 32.85 -8.77 -24.22
C ASP A 143 31.65 -7.83 -23.97
N GLY A 144 30.50 -8.27 -24.49
CA GLY A 144 29.23 -8.31 -23.74
C GLY A 144 28.60 -7.00 -23.27
N ARG A 145 29.17 -5.82 -23.56
CA ARG A 145 28.68 -4.51 -23.10
C ARG A 145 28.04 -3.63 -24.19
N SER A 146 28.11 -4.02 -25.47
CA SER A 146 27.61 -3.19 -26.59
C SER A 146 26.08 -2.98 -26.57
N TRP A 147 25.32 -3.96 -26.06
CA TRP A 147 23.86 -3.88 -25.95
C TRP A 147 23.39 -2.82 -24.94
N LEU A 148 24.11 -2.64 -23.83
CA LEU A 148 23.84 -1.62 -22.81
C LEU A 148 24.21 -0.20 -23.25
N GLU A 149 24.97 -0.06 -24.35
CA GLU A 149 25.36 1.21 -24.96
C GLU A 149 24.45 1.59 -26.15
N THR A 150 23.70 0.61 -26.68
CA THR A 150 22.81 0.78 -27.82
C THR A 150 21.52 1.50 -27.42
N PRO A 151 21.19 2.70 -27.97
CA PRO A 151 20.10 3.52 -27.46
C PRO A 151 18.71 2.89 -27.51
N TRP A 152 18.40 2.12 -28.57
CA TRP A 152 17.09 1.48 -28.69
C TRP A 152 16.95 0.26 -27.77
N ILE A 153 18.02 -0.49 -27.52
CA ILE A 153 18.02 -1.62 -26.56
C ILE A 153 17.81 -1.08 -25.14
N ARG A 154 18.52 0.01 -24.78
CA ARG A 154 18.33 0.68 -23.49
C ARG A 154 16.89 1.13 -23.26
N ALA A 155 16.24 1.63 -24.31
CA ALA A 155 14.88 2.14 -24.27
C ALA A 155 13.82 1.03 -24.25
N LEU A 156 13.89 0.09 -25.19
CA LEU A 156 12.85 -0.92 -25.42
C LEU A 156 13.00 -2.19 -24.58
N VAL A 157 14.20 -2.45 -24.06
CA VAL A 157 14.50 -3.69 -23.33
C VAL A 157 14.97 -3.41 -21.91
N VAL A 158 16.08 -2.68 -21.75
CA VAL A 158 16.70 -2.50 -20.41
C VAL A 158 15.80 -1.72 -19.47
N PHE A 159 15.24 -0.59 -19.92
CA PHE A 159 14.37 0.22 -19.08
C PHE A 159 13.11 -0.57 -18.65
N PRO A 160 12.32 -1.20 -19.56
CA PRO A 160 11.21 -2.05 -19.16
C PRO A 160 11.60 -3.18 -18.21
N LEU A 161 12.71 -3.89 -18.47
CA LEU A 161 13.17 -4.96 -17.58
C LEU A 161 13.48 -4.46 -16.16
N VAL A 162 14.14 -3.30 -16.03
CA VAL A 162 14.40 -2.70 -14.71
C VAL A 162 13.08 -2.32 -14.03
N VAL A 163 12.12 -1.78 -14.78
CA VAL A 163 10.81 -1.41 -14.25
C VAL A 163 10.05 -2.63 -13.72
N PHE A 164 10.01 -3.73 -14.47
CA PHE A 164 9.38 -4.96 -14.01
C PHE A 164 10.16 -5.61 -12.85
N ALA A 165 11.49 -5.54 -12.84
CA ALA A 165 12.28 -6.01 -11.70
C ALA A 165 12.00 -5.21 -10.41
N VAL A 166 11.85 -3.88 -10.53
CA VAL A 166 11.39 -3.04 -9.41
C VAL A 166 9.98 -3.43 -8.99
N GLY A 167 9.10 -3.73 -9.93
CA GLY A 167 7.75 -4.20 -9.65
C GLY A 167 7.72 -5.50 -8.85
N ILE A 168 8.43 -6.53 -9.34
CA ILE A 168 8.58 -7.80 -8.63
C ILE A 168 9.19 -7.56 -7.24
N PHE A 169 10.22 -6.73 -7.12
CA PHE A 169 10.79 -6.37 -5.82
C PHE A 169 9.74 -5.74 -4.89
N THR A 170 8.93 -4.80 -5.39
CA THR A 170 7.87 -4.20 -4.58
C THR A 170 6.78 -5.19 -4.18
N SER A 171 6.46 -6.16 -5.03
CA SER A 171 5.51 -7.22 -4.72
C SER A 171 6.04 -8.18 -3.68
N LEU A 172 7.30 -8.63 -3.81
CA LEU A 172 7.92 -9.56 -2.88
C LEU A 172 7.91 -9.00 -1.45
N PHE A 173 8.10 -7.70 -1.31
CA PHE A 173 8.18 -7.07 0.00
C PHE A 173 6.95 -6.20 0.31
N ALA A 174 5.82 -6.46 -0.35
CA ALA A 174 4.56 -5.83 0.00
C ALA A 174 3.97 -6.47 1.27
N LEU A 175 3.34 -5.65 2.12
CA LEU A 175 2.53 -6.15 3.22
C LEU A 175 1.10 -6.45 2.74
N GLY A 176 0.67 -7.69 2.92
CA GLY A 176 -0.65 -8.17 2.55
C GLY A 176 -0.83 -8.39 1.04
N PRO A 177 -2.05 -8.80 0.62
CA PRO A 177 -2.35 -9.22 -0.75
C PRO A 177 -2.49 -8.05 -1.72
N VAL A 178 -1.34 -7.45 -2.04
CA VAL A 178 -1.23 -6.28 -2.92
C VAL A 178 -1.44 -6.69 -4.39
N ILE A 179 -2.12 -5.80 -5.11
CA ILE A 179 -2.31 -5.82 -6.56
C ILE A 179 -2.22 -4.38 -7.05
N GLY A 180 -1.59 -4.13 -8.20
CA GLY A 180 -1.52 -2.81 -8.80
C GLY A 180 -0.10 -2.33 -9.13
N PHE A 181 -0.03 -1.45 -10.13
CA PHE A 181 1.22 -0.84 -10.61
C PHE A 181 1.69 0.37 -9.77
N SER A 182 0.96 0.73 -8.71
CA SER A 182 1.20 1.94 -7.93
C SER A 182 2.59 1.96 -7.28
N GLY A 183 3.08 0.84 -6.73
CA GLY A 183 4.44 0.76 -6.17
C GLY A 183 5.52 1.23 -7.16
N VAL A 184 5.40 0.83 -8.43
CA VAL A 184 6.30 1.26 -9.50
C VAL A 184 6.10 2.73 -9.87
N VAL A 185 4.87 3.24 -9.86
CA VAL A 185 4.60 4.68 -10.02
C VAL A 185 5.31 5.51 -8.94
N PHE A 186 5.27 5.07 -7.69
CA PHE A 186 5.99 5.71 -6.60
C PHE A 186 7.51 5.58 -6.78
N ALA A 187 8.01 4.46 -7.31
CA ALA A 187 9.42 4.32 -7.67
C ALA A 187 9.85 5.28 -8.77
N PHE A 188 9.04 5.50 -9.80
CA PHE A 188 9.31 6.55 -10.79
C PHE A 188 9.37 7.93 -10.15
N ALA A 189 8.45 8.25 -9.24
CA ALA A 189 8.47 9.53 -8.52
C ALA A 189 9.73 9.68 -7.66
N GLY A 190 10.07 8.68 -6.84
CA GLY A 190 11.27 8.66 -6.00
C GLY A 190 12.57 8.76 -6.82
N PHE A 191 12.63 8.13 -7.99
CA PHE A 191 13.77 8.23 -8.89
C PHE A 191 13.86 9.60 -9.55
N ALA A 192 12.75 10.10 -10.08
CA ALA A 192 12.69 11.36 -10.82
C ALA A 192 12.91 12.57 -9.90
N ILE A 193 12.34 12.56 -8.69
CA ILE A 193 12.39 13.70 -7.75
C ILE A 193 13.82 14.04 -7.32
N VAL A 194 14.70 13.04 -7.29
CA VAL A 194 16.12 13.20 -6.94
C VAL A 194 16.84 14.08 -7.97
N ARG A 195 16.52 13.93 -9.27
CA ARG A 195 17.15 14.71 -10.35
C ARG A 195 16.35 15.95 -10.75
N TYR A 196 15.03 15.86 -10.77
CA TYR A 196 14.12 16.88 -11.30
C TYR A 196 13.00 17.21 -10.31
N PRO A 197 13.32 17.67 -9.08
CA PRO A 197 12.35 17.76 -7.98
C PRO A 197 11.08 18.54 -8.31
N ILE A 198 11.24 19.74 -8.87
CA ILE A 198 10.10 20.63 -9.16
C ILE A 198 9.29 20.11 -10.35
N ALA A 199 9.94 19.55 -11.37
CA ALA A 199 9.23 18.99 -12.52
C ALA A 199 8.41 17.76 -12.10
N THR A 200 9.00 16.87 -11.30
CA THR A 200 8.29 15.72 -10.71
C THR A 200 7.12 16.16 -9.86
N LEU A 201 7.31 17.16 -8.98
CA LEU A 201 6.24 17.70 -8.13
C LEU A 201 5.07 18.24 -8.96
N ILE A 202 5.36 19.12 -9.93
CA ILE A 202 4.33 19.70 -10.81
C ILE A 202 3.62 18.62 -11.62
N ALA A 203 4.36 17.63 -12.10
CA ALA A 203 3.81 16.49 -12.81
C ALA A 203 2.82 15.71 -11.93
N THR A 204 3.27 15.24 -10.76
CA THR A 204 2.48 14.35 -9.90
C THR A 204 1.31 15.02 -9.18
N ILE A 205 1.38 16.33 -8.91
CA ILE A 205 0.32 17.07 -8.21
C ILE A 205 -0.55 17.83 -9.22
N GLY A 206 0.06 18.60 -10.11
CA GLY A 206 -0.65 19.45 -11.06
C GLY A 206 -1.17 18.70 -12.27
N ILE A 207 -0.25 18.13 -13.06
CA ILE A 207 -0.60 17.52 -14.37
C ILE A 207 -1.45 16.27 -14.17
N GLN A 208 -1.10 15.40 -13.22
CA GLN A 208 -1.87 14.19 -12.93
C GLN A 208 -3.32 14.54 -12.57
N GLY A 209 -3.54 15.50 -11.66
CA GLY A 209 -4.89 15.93 -11.27
C GLY A 209 -5.68 16.50 -12.44
N ALA A 210 -5.04 17.33 -13.28
CA ALA A 210 -5.66 17.87 -14.48
C ALA A 210 -6.08 16.76 -15.47
N LEU A 211 -5.24 15.75 -15.70
CA LEU A 211 -5.57 14.64 -16.59
C LEU A 211 -6.72 13.78 -16.06
N VAL A 212 -6.75 13.49 -14.76
CA VAL A 212 -7.88 12.78 -14.14
C VAL A 212 -9.17 13.57 -14.31
N THR A 213 -9.14 14.89 -14.07
CA THR A 213 -10.31 15.76 -14.29
C THR A 213 -10.76 15.75 -15.74
N ILE A 214 -9.84 15.92 -16.70
CA ILE A 214 -10.16 15.89 -18.13
C ILE A 214 -10.78 14.55 -18.53
N TYR A 215 -10.18 13.45 -18.08
CA TYR A 215 -10.69 12.10 -18.33
C TYR A 215 -12.11 11.91 -17.79
N ASN A 216 -12.35 12.32 -16.54
CA ASN A 216 -13.67 12.25 -15.93
C ASN A 216 -14.67 13.16 -16.63
N SER A 217 -14.27 14.36 -17.05
CA SER A 217 -15.11 15.30 -17.81
C SER A 217 -15.45 14.80 -19.21
N VAL A 218 -14.60 14.02 -19.85
CA VAL A 218 -14.91 13.39 -21.15
C VAL A 218 -15.87 12.22 -20.97
N ARG A 219 -15.66 11.37 -19.95
CA ARG A 219 -16.54 10.22 -19.67
C ARG A 219 -17.91 10.63 -19.13
N ARG A 220 -17.94 11.58 -18.20
CA ARG A 220 -19.13 12.06 -17.51
C ARG A 220 -19.08 13.60 -17.45
N PRO A 221 -19.42 14.29 -18.56
CA PRO A 221 -19.37 15.75 -18.64
C PRO A 221 -20.30 16.44 -17.64
N ILE A 222 -21.42 15.80 -17.33
CA ILE A 222 -22.35 16.21 -16.28
C ILE A 222 -22.37 15.05 -15.28
N PHE A 223 -21.91 15.32 -14.06
CA PHE A 223 -21.94 14.38 -12.96
C PHE A 223 -23.12 14.73 -12.05
N VAL A 224 -24.12 13.86 -12.01
CA VAL A 224 -25.24 13.96 -11.06
C VAL A 224 -24.95 12.97 -9.94
N TYR A 225 -24.96 13.46 -8.71
CA TYR A 225 -24.82 12.64 -7.53
C TYR A 225 -26.10 12.73 -6.72
N VAL A 226 -26.74 11.59 -6.48
CA VAL A 226 -27.87 11.46 -5.56
C VAL A 226 -27.34 10.67 -4.37
N ALA A 227 -27.56 11.20 -3.16
CA ALA A 227 -27.19 10.47 -1.96
C ALA A 227 -28.05 9.22 -1.86
N GLN A 228 -27.40 8.07 -1.75
CA GLN A 228 -28.02 6.76 -1.57
C GLN A 228 -27.29 6.02 -0.45
N PRO A 229 -27.99 5.19 0.34
CA PRO A 229 -27.36 4.25 1.24
C PRO A 229 -26.34 3.39 0.48
N ARG A 230 -25.27 2.98 1.16
CA ARG A 230 -24.23 2.11 0.61
C ARG A 230 -23.85 1.07 1.65
N PRO A 231 -23.39 -0.12 1.23
CA PRO A 231 -22.91 -1.10 2.17
C PRO A 231 -21.76 -0.52 3.01
N PRO A 232 -21.64 -0.90 4.29
CA PRO A 232 -20.49 -0.56 5.11
C PRO A 232 -19.20 -0.96 4.41
N SER A 233 -18.25 -0.01 4.31
CA SER A 233 -16.98 -0.23 3.66
C SER A 233 -15.84 0.36 4.49
N ALA A 234 -14.63 -0.18 4.30
CA ALA A 234 -13.45 0.39 4.90
C ALA A 234 -13.29 1.88 4.51
N PRO A 235 -12.74 2.72 5.39
CA PRO A 235 -12.48 4.10 5.03
C PRO A 235 -11.42 4.15 3.93
N SER A 236 -11.55 5.10 3.00
CA SER A 236 -10.72 5.17 1.79
C SER A 236 -9.20 5.28 2.03
N TRP A 237 -8.76 5.57 3.24
CA TRP A 237 -7.34 5.60 3.63
C TRP A 237 -6.83 4.25 4.15
N ALA A 238 -7.71 3.35 4.58
CA ALA A 238 -7.39 1.99 4.98
C ALA A 238 -7.34 1.02 3.78
N GLU A 239 -7.93 1.38 2.65
CA GLU A 239 -7.86 0.62 1.39
C GLU A 239 -6.54 0.85 0.62
N VAL A 240 -5.64 1.70 1.14
CA VAL A 240 -4.42 2.12 0.45
C VAL A 240 -3.21 1.39 1.03
N ALA A 241 -2.47 0.69 0.16
CA ALA A 241 -1.22 0.01 0.52
C ALA A 241 -0.06 1.00 0.74
N ILE A 242 -0.12 1.81 1.81
CA ILE A 242 0.85 2.87 2.13
C ILE A 242 2.28 2.32 2.21
N GLN A 243 2.47 1.13 2.78
CA GLN A 243 3.78 0.48 2.85
C GLN A 243 4.36 0.21 1.46
N SER A 244 3.57 -0.36 0.54
CA SER A 244 4.04 -0.65 -0.82
C SER A 244 4.39 0.63 -1.61
N HIS A 245 3.62 1.71 -1.40
CA HIS A 245 3.89 3.03 -1.97
C HIS A 245 5.19 3.63 -1.43
N ALA A 246 5.40 3.55 -0.11
CA ALA A 246 6.63 4.00 0.52
C ALA A 246 7.84 3.18 0.03
N LEU A 247 7.72 1.85 -0.01
CA LEU A 247 8.73 0.93 -0.51
C LEU A 247 9.15 1.30 -1.94
N GLY A 248 8.18 1.43 -2.85
CA GLY A 248 8.41 1.87 -4.21
C GLY A 248 9.17 3.20 -4.27
N PHE A 249 8.70 4.21 -3.55
CA PHE A 249 9.36 5.52 -3.48
C PHE A 249 10.81 5.43 -3.01
N PHE A 250 11.10 4.67 -1.96
CA PHE A 250 12.46 4.51 -1.42
C PHE A 250 13.38 3.71 -2.34
N VAL A 251 12.88 2.67 -3.02
CA VAL A 251 13.63 1.96 -4.07
C VAL A 251 14.01 2.92 -5.20
N GLY A 252 13.04 3.68 -5.70
CA GLY A 252 13.27 4.73 -6.69
C GLY A 252 14.30 5.77 -6.24
N LEU A 253 14.17 6.24 -5.00
CA LEU A 253 15.09 7.20 -4.37
C LEU A 253 16.53 6.67 -4.34
N VAL A 254 16.73 5.42 -3.89
CA VAL A 254 18.06 4.79 -3.82
C VAL A 254 18.66 4.65 -5.23
N LEU A 255 17.88 4.18 -6.21
CA LEU A 255 18.32 4.12 -7.61
C LEU A 255 18.68 5.50 -8.16
N GLY A 256 17.92 6.54 -7.79
CA GLY A 256 18.19 7.93 -8.15
C GLY A 256 19.46 8.48 -7.52
N LEU A 257 19.74 8.13 -6.25
CA LEU A 257 20.96 8.48 -5.54
C LEU A 257 22.19 7.85 -6.22
N VAL A 258 22.12 6.55 -6.55
CA VAL A 258 23.18 5.85 -7.29
C VAL A 258 23.44 6.53 -8.64
N LEU A 259 22.38 6.94 -9.35
CA LEU A 259 22.51 7.65 -10.62
C LEU A 259 23.18 9.03 -10.44
N LEU A 260 22.78 9.82 -9.44
CA LEU A 260 23.38 11.12 -9.17
C LEU A 260 24.85 11.02 -8.78
N GLU A 261 25.20 10.02 -7.96
CA GLU A 261 26.57 9.77 -7.55
C GLU A 261 27.46 9.45 -8.76
N ARG A 262 26.99 8.61 -9.68
CA ARG A 262 27.69 8.32 -10.94
C ARG A 262 27.84 9.55 -11.84
N ARG A 263 26.91 10.50 -11.78
CA ARG A 263 26.90 11.71 -12.64
C ARG A 263 27.53 12.95 -11.99
N GLY A 264 27.90 12.89 -10.71
CA GLY A 264 28.55 14.00 -10.01
C GLY A 264 27.71 15.29 -9.91
N VAL A 265 26.38 15.22 -10.02
CA VAL A 265 25.50 16.40 -9.96
C VAL A 265 24.76 16.48 -8.63
N ARG A 266 24.65 17.70 -8.09
CA ARG A 266 23.96 17.97 -6.82
C ARG A 266 22.76 18.90 -7.03
N PRO A 267 21.53 18.48 -6.69
CA PRO A 267 20.36 19.33 -6.74
C PRO A 267 20.35 20.36 -5.59
N SER A 268 19.50 21.37 -5.70
CA SER A 268 19.24 22.30 -4.59
C SER A 268 18.50 21.59 -3.44
N ALA A 269 19.07 21.63 -2.24
CA ALA A 269 18.47 21.05 -1.03
C ALA A 269 17.05 21.55 -0.78
N PHE A 270 16.80 22.86 -0.94
CA PHE A 270 15.47 23.43 -0.75
C PHE A 270 14.45 22.86 -1.74
N ARG A 271 14.84 22.68 -3.01
CA ARG A 271 13.95 22.10 -4.04
C ARG A 271 13.63 20.64 -3.76
N ILE A 272 14.61 19.85 -3.28
CA ILE A 272 14.38 18.46 -2.87
C ILE A 272 13.44 18.42 -1.68
N TRP A 273 13.73 19.19 -0.63
CA TRP A 273 12.94 19.21 0.59
C TRP A 273 11.48 19.54 0.33
N ILE A 274 11.22 20.64 -0.37
CA ILE A 274 9.83 21.06 -0.65
C ILE A 274 9.12 20.07 -1.58
N ALA A 275 9.82 19.50 -2.56
CA ALA A 275 9.23 18.53 -3.47
C ALA A 275 8.89 17.22 -2.75
N VAL A 276 9.79 16.68 -1.93
CA VAL A 276 9.57 15.42 -1.19
C VAL A 276 8.47 15.61 -0.16
N LEU A 277 8.50 16.72 0.58
CA LEU A 277 7.49 17.03 1.59
C LEU A 277 6.09 17.14 0.95
N LEU A 278 5.92 18.02 -0.04
CA LEU A 278 4.61 18.23 -0.67
C LEU A 278 4.14 16.99 -1.43
N TYR A 279 5.05 16.23 -2.05
CA TYR A 279 4.71 14.94 -2.66
C TYR A 279 4.15 13.96 -1.63
N ALA A 280 4.86 13.76 -0.51
CA ALA A 280 4.45 12.82 0.52
C ALA A 280 3.09 13.19 1.16
N PHE A 281 2.87 14.49 1.42
CA PHE A 281 1.58 14.98 1.91
C PHE A 281 0.46 14.78 0.89
N SER A 282 0.70 15.14 -0.37
CA SER A 282 -0.28 15.00 -1.45
C SER A 282 -0.64 13.53 -1.73
N LYS A 283 0.27 12.59 -1.45
CA LYS A 283 0.06 11.15 -1.65
C LYS A 283 -0.40 10.42 -0.39
N GLY A 284 -0.74 11.14 0.69
CA GLY A 284 -1.30 10.53 1.90
C GLY A 284 -0.30 9.68 2.69
N LEU A 285 1.02 9.81 2.49
CA LEU A 285 2.02 8.98 3.18
C LEU A 285 2.07 9.21 4.72
N TRP A 286 1.33 10.19 5.21
CA TRP A 286 1.14 10.45 6.64
C TRP A 286 -0.01 9.63 7.26
N GLN A 287 -0.82 8.93 6.45
CA GLN A 287 -2.03 8.24 6.89
C GLN A 287 -1.73 6.88 7.56
N ILE A 288 -0.85 6.86 8.55
CA ILE A 288 -0.52 5.64 9.30
C ILE A 288 -1.78 5.18 10.07
N TYR A 289 -2.21 3.93 9.85
CA TYR A 289 -3.43 3.39 10.47
C TYR A 289 -3.24 2.00 11.06
N TRP A 290 -4.21 1.58 11.87
CA TRP A 290 -4.32 0.24 12.47
C TRP A 290 -5.79 -0.20 12.57
N PHE A 291 -6.03 -1.51 12.71
CA PHE A 291 -7.36 -2.10 12.90
C PHE A 291 -7.74 -2.09 14.39
N GLY A 292 -9.00 -1.80 14.70
CA GLY A 292 -9.56 -1.88 16.05
C GLY A 292 -10.70 -2.89 16.11
N GLU A 293 -11.32 -3.04 17.28
CA GLU A 293 -12.47 -3.92 17.51
C GLU A 293 -13.68 -3.55 16.64
N GLY A 294 -14.50 -4.55 16.29
CA GLY A 294 -15.80 -4.35 15.65
C GLY A 294 -15.73 -3.63 14.30
N ASN A 295 -14.77 -3.99 13.44
CA ASN A 295 -14.56 -3.36 12.12
C ASN A 295 -14.23 -1.84 12.21
N SER A 296 -13.56 -1.42 13.28
CA SER A 296 -13.13 -0.03 13.47
C SER A 296 -11.70 0.21 12.97
N PHE A 297 -11.38 1.45 12.59
CA PHE A 297 -10.07 1.82 12.04
C PHE A 297 -9.49 3.04 12.75
N LEU A 298 -8.27 2.92 13.25
CA LEU A 298 -7.54 3.98 13.96
C LEU A 298 -6.57 4.70 13.02
N LEU A 299 -6.62 6.03 12.93
CA LEU A 299 -5.76 6.84 12.06
C LEU A 299 -4.82 7.78 12.84
N PHE A 300 -3.52 7.49 12.83
CA PHE A 300 -2.47 8.20 13.58
C PHE A 300 -1.92 9.43 12.83
N ARG A 301 -2.74 10.47 12.67
CA ARG A 301 -2.39 11.67 11.87
C ARG A 301 -1.13 12.40 12.34
N GLY A 302 -1.05 12.69 13.64
CA GLY A 302 0.05 13.47 14.25
C GLY A 302 1.41 12.77 14.09
N PRO A 303 1.55 11.51 14.52
CA PRO A 303 2.77 10.72 14.29
C PRO A 303 3.16 10.63 12.81
N GLY A 304 2.21 10.39 11.91
CA GLY A 304 2.47 10.34 10.48
C GLY A 304 3.05 11.63 9.90
N VAL A 305 2.54 12.80 10.33
CA VAL A 305 3.08 14.11 9.94
C VAL A 305 4.54 14.28 10.39
N VAL A 306 4.86 13.90 11.62
CA VAL A 306 6.23 13.97 12.16
C VAL A 306 7.18 13.07 11.38
N VAL A 307 6.76 11.84 11.08
CA VAL A 307 7.53 10.88 10.28
C VAL A 307 7.81 11.44 8.89
N VAL A 308 6.80 11.93 8.18
CA VAL A 308 6.97 12.52 6.83
C VAL A 308 7.91 13.72 6.84
N ALA A 309 7.75 14.65 7.78
CA ALA A 309 8.62 15.83 7.87
C ALA A 309 10.07 15.45 8.17
N THR A 310 10.28 14.47 9.05
CA THR A 310 11.62 13.96 9.43
C THR A 310 12.28 13.25 8.26
N LEU A 311 11.57 12.36 7.57
CA LEU A 311 12.09 11.65 6.40
C LEU A 311 12.41 12.61 5.25
N ALA A 312 11.58 13.63 5.01
CA ALA A 312 11.88 14.64 3.99
C ALA A 312 13.21 15.37 4.27
N LEU A 313 13.52 15.66 5.54
CA LEU A 313 14.83 16.22 5.92
C LEU A 313 15.96 15.22 5.70
N VAL A 314 15.82 13.98 6.16
CA VAL A 314 16.83 12.92 5.98
C VAL A 314 17.13 12.70 4.49
N ILE A 315 16.10 12.59 3.65
CA ILE A 315 16.24 12.44 2.20
C ILE A 315 16.97 13.65 1.60
N THR A 316 16.63 14.86 2.03
CA THR A 316 17.31 16.08 1.58
C THR A 316 18.79 16.07 1.94
N PHE A 317 19.15 15.63 3.14
CA PHE A 317 20.55 15.46 3.54
C PHE A 317 21.26 14.36 2.74
N ALA A 318 20.60 13.25 2.44
CA ALA A 318 21.17 12.18 1.62
C ALA A 318 21.46 12.65 0.17
N VAL A 319 20.53 13.40 -0.43
CA VAL A 319 20.60 13.86 -1.82
C VAL A 319 21.52 15.07 -2.00
N ALA A 320 21.42 16.07 -1.12
CA ALA A 320 22.02 17.39 -1.31
C ALA A 320 22.87 17.87 -0.11
N GLY A 321 23.00 17.06 0.94
CA GLY A 321 23.73 17.42 2.15
C GLY A 321 25.25 17.56 1.90
N PRO A 322 25.94 18.39 2.70
CA PRO A 322 27.39 18.48 2.64
C PRO A 322 28.05 17.19 3.15
N ASP A 323 29.17 16.80 2.56
CA ASP A 323 29.95 15.61 2.96
C ASP A 323 30.60 15.78 4.36
N THR A 324 30.50 16.97 4.97
CA THR A 324 30.91 17.23 6.35
C THR A 324 29.87 18.07 7.09
N ILE A 325 29.39 17.60 8.23
CA ILE A 325 28.50 18.39 9.10
C ILE A 325 29.32 19.49 9.79
N PRO A 326 28.97 20.78 9.63
CA PRO A 326 29.53 21.84 10.46
C PRO A 326 28.92 21.73 11.86
N VAL A 327 29.70 21.25 12.84
CA VAL A 327 29.27 21.28 14.25
C VAL A 327 29.21 22.75 14.70
N PRO A 328 28.07 23.26 15.22
CA PRO A 328 27.99 24.62 15.70
C PRO A 328 29.02 24.86 16.81
N GLY A 329 29.87 25.89 16.68
CA GLY A 329 30.96 26.16 17.63
C GLY A 329 30.54 26.44 19.08
N ARG A 330 29.24 26.44 19.40
CA ARG A 330 28.70 26.49 20.77
C ARG A 330 28.71 25.12 21.44
N VAL A 331 28.38 24.05 20.70
CA VAL A 331 28.43 22.64 21.19
C VAL A 331 29.89 22.23 21.42
N ASP A 332 30.77 22.62 20.50
CA ASP A 332 32.22 22.35 20.59
C ASP A 332 32.86 23.07 21.79
N ARG A 333 32.39 24.28 22.13
CA ARG A 333 32.79 25.01 23.33
C ARG A 333 32.20 24.45 24.62
N ALA A 334 30.97 23.95 24.61
CA ALA A 334 30.35 23.33 25.77
C ALA A 334 31.05 22.00 26.12
N LEU A 335 31.30 21.16 25.13
CA LEU A 335 32.09 19.92 25.28
C LEU A 335 33.54 20.19 25.68
N GLY A 336 34.13 21.28 25.18
CA GLY A 336 35.46 21.74 25.59
C GLY A 336 35.54 22.26 27.04
N ARG A 337 34.45 22.79 27.60
CA ARG A 337 34.39 23.22 29.01
C ARG A 337 34.23 22.05 29.97
N ILE A 338 33.39 21.07 29.62
CA ILE A 338 33.18 19.85 30.43
C ILE A 338 34.49 19.04 30.52
N ARG A 339 35.33 19.06 29.49
CA ARG A 339 36.62 18.35 29.49
C ARG A 339 37.76 19.10 30.17
N ARG A 340 37.59 20.40 30.45
CA ARG A 340 38.57 21.22 31.20
C ARG A 340 38.33 21.19 32.71
N SER A 341 37.15 20.77 33.17
CA SER A 341 36.86 20.60 34.60
C SER A 341 37.41 19.29 35.19
N ASP A 342 37.96 18.39 34.38
CA ASP A 342 38.43 17.05 34.78
C ASP A 342 39.96 16.90 34.84
N ARG A 343 40.71 18.00 34.98
CA ARG A 343 42.15 17.96 35.29
C ARG A 343 42.41 18.65 36.63
N PRO A 344 42.70 17.91 37.72
CA PRO A 344 43.35 18.50 38.87
C PRO A 344 44.81 18.81 38.50
N SER A 345 45.20 20.06 38.69
CA SER A 345 46.58 20.52 38.63
C SER A 345 47.35 20.01 39.85
N THR A 346 47.90 18.80 39.78
CA THR A 346 48.68 18.20 40.88
C THR A 346 50.14 17.96 40.54
N SER A 347 50.71 18.72 39.60
CA SER A 347 52.14 18.59 39.22
C SER A 347 52.98 19.84 39.50
N GLU A 348 52.39 21.02 39.70
CA GLU A 348 53.18 22.25 39.89
C GLU A 348 53.56 22.51 41.36
N THR A 349 52.85 21.94 42.34
CA THR A 349 53.10 22.26 43.78
C THR A 349 54.10 21.31 44.48
N LEU A 350 54.54 20.24 43.81
CA LEU A 350 55.45 19.22 44.39
C LEU A 350 56.92 19.40 43.99
N LEU A 351 57.22 20.04 42.85
CA LEU A 351 58.58 20.29 42.39
C LEU A 351 59.23 21.52 43.06
N GLU A 352 58.41 22.46 43.54
CA GLU A 352 58.90 23.66 44.25
C GLU A 352 59.33 23.34 45.69
N ARG A 353 58.83 22.23 46.28
CA ARG A 353 59.20 21.78 47.64
C ARG A 353 60.43 20.86 47.70
N LEU A 354 60.91 20.35 46.57
CA LEU A 354 62.08 19.46 46.49
C LEU A 354 63.37 20.16 46.04
N SER A 355 63.29 21.44 45.67
CA SER A 355 64.43 22.21 45.17
C SER A 355 65.16 23.03 46.25
N GLY A 356 64.78 22.88 47.52
CA GLY A 356 65.36 23.61 48.65
C GLY A 356 65.97 22.70 49.70
N SER A 357 67.13 22.08 49.45
CA SER A 357 68.12 21.75 50.50
C SER A 357 69.40 21.11 49.92
N GLY A 358 70.56 21.70 50.24
CA GLY A 358 71.82 20.99 50.52
C GLY A 358 72.73 20.57 49.35
N GLY A 359 73.88 21.23 49.23
CA GLY A 359 74.94 20.87 48.28
C GLY A 359 75.87 19.74 48.74
N GLY A 360 76.77 19.33 47.84
CA GLY A 360 77.87 18.41 48.13
C GLY A 360 78.35 17.66 46.89
N ARG A 361 79.66 17.54 46.75
CA ARG A 361 80.46 17.10 45.60
C ARG A 361 80.47 15.57 45.36
N ASP A 362 80.79 15.24 44.10
CA ASP A 362 81.54 14.07 43.57
C ASP A 362 80.89 12.67 43.38
N SER A 363 81.15 12.12 42.17
CA SER A 363 81.24 10.70 41.73
C SER A 363 80.03 10.02 41.03
N HIS A 364 80.25 9.55 39.79
CA HIS A 364 79.43 8.64 38.95
C HIS A 364 79.13 7.26 39.62
N PRO A 365 78.27 6.34 39.09
CA PRO A 365 77.36 6.37 37.93
C PRO A 365 75.92 5.84 38.23
N SER A 366 74.88 6.62 37.95
CA SER A 366 73.49 6.10 37.95
C SER A 366 72.55 6.86 36.99
N ILE A 367 73.13 7.53 35.98
CA ILE A 367 72.40 8.23 34.92
C ILE A 367 72.17 7.29 33.73
N ASP A 368 71.64 6.09 33.99
CA ASP A 368 71.16 5.19 32.91
C ASP A 368 69.82 4.50 33.27
N ARG A 369 69.30 4.82 34.47
CA ARG A 369 68.00 4.36 34.97
C ARG A 369 66.99 5.50 35.18
N LEU A 370 67.45 6.76 35.22
CA LEU A 370 66.57 7.94 35.27
C LEU A 370 66.22 8.51 33.88
N GLU A 371 67.01 8.22 32.85
CA GLU A 371 66.68 8.59 31.47
C GLU A 371 65.57 7.68 30.90
N ARG A 372 65.58 6.40 31.28
CA ARG A 372 64.52 5.42 30.96
C ARG A 372 63.17 5.68 31.65
N VAL A 373 63.15 6.38 32.78
CA VAL A 373 61.89 6.75 33.47
C VAL A 373 61.34 8.08 32.94
N ARG A 374 62.18 8.94 32.34
CA ARG A 374 61.72 10.11 31.59
C ARG A 374 61.16 9.71 30.22
N GLU A 375 61.72 8.69 29.59
CA GLU A 375 61.25 8.17 28.29
C GLU A 375 59.93 7.39 28.37
N ILE A 376 59.56 6.87 29.54
CA ILE A 376 58.23 6.26 29.80
C ILE A 376 57.18 7.32 30.16
N GLY A 377 57.59 8.51 30.62
CA GLY A 377 56.69 9.61 30.97
C GLY A 377 56.45 10.65 29.86
N THR A 378 57.28 10.68 28.81
CA THR A 378 57.14 11.62 27.68
C THR A 378 57.07 10.93 26.32
N GLY A 379 56.57 9.70 26.29
CA GLY A 379 56.03 9.11 25.07
C GLY A 379 54.73 9.81 24.68
N VAL A 380 54.65 10.26 23.43
CA VAL A 380 53.47 10.81 22.74
C VAL A 380 53.23 12.33 22.88
N GLU A 381 54.16 13.13 22.36
CA GLU A 381 53.81 14.39 21.67
C GLU A 381 54.53 14.48 20.32
N SER A 382 54.47 13.41 19.52
CA SER A 382 54.61 13.56 18.07
C SER A 382 53.25 13.98 17.53
N GLY A 383 53.21 15.17 16.91
CA GLY A 383 52.03 15.86 16.38
C GLY A 383 51.15 15.00 15.47
N GLY A 384 50.32 14.16 16.08
CA GLY A 384 49.13 13.62 15.48
C GLY A 384 48.07 14.71 15.53
N ARG A 385 47.94 15.47 14.45
CA ARG A 385 46.64 16.08 14.11
C ARG A 385 45.66 14.92 14.06
N LEU A 386 45.01 14.61 15.19
CA LEU A 386 43.80 13.82 15.23
C LEU A 386 42.81 14.60 14.38
N ARG A 387 42.79 14.29 13.08
CA ARG A 387 41.66 14.53 12.18
C ARG A 387 40.47 14.04 12.98
N ARG A 388 39.76 14.95 13.63
CA ARG A 388 38.37 14.72 14.03
C ARG A 388 37.76 14.07 12.80
N LYS A 389 37.38 12.79 12.89
CA LYS A 389 36.51 12.17 11.88
C LYS A 389 35.26 13.04 11.90
N ARG A 390 35.23 14.07 11.05
CA ARG A 390 34.02 14.82 10.75
C ARG A 390 33.04 13.74 10.31
N ALA A 391 31.96 13.56 11.06
CA ALA A 391 30.91 12.65 10.66
C ALA A 391 30.46 13.08 9.26
N ASP A 392 30.54 12.16 8.31
CA ASP A 392 30.14 12.38 6.93
C ASP A 392 28.61 12.35 6.91
N GLY A 393 28.01 13.52 7.14
CA GLY A 393 26.58 13.65 7.41
C GLY A 393 25.70 13.13 6.28
N ARG A 394 26.20 13.25 5.05
CA ARG A 394 25.54 12.68 3.87
C ARG A 394 25.57 11.16 3.88
N LYS A 395 26.71 10.53 4.18
CA LYS A 395 26.79 9.06 4.32
C LYS A 395 25.90 8.56 5.45
N GLY A 396 25.82 9.28 6.57
CA GLY A 396 24.88 9.00 7.65
C GLY A 396 23.42 9.05 7.18
N ALA A 397 23.03 10.07 6.42
CA ALA A 397 21.68 10.18 5.88
C ALA A 397 21.35 9.09 4.86
N VAL A 398 22.30 8.72 3.98
CA VAL A 398 22.15 7.59 3.05
C VAL A 398 21.97 6.28 3.81
N LEU A 399 22.71 6.08 4.90
CA LEU A 399 22.54 4.91 5.77
C LEU A 399 21.14 4.87 6.40
N VAL A 400 20.61 6.01 6.86
CA VAL A 400 19.24 6.08 7.40
C VAL A 400 18.21 5.76 6.31
N VAL A 401 18.37 6.28 5.09
CA VAL A 401 17.51 5.94 3.95
C VAL A 401 17.54 4.43 3.66
N ALA A 402 18.73 3.82 3.66
CA ALA A 402 18.89 2.39 3.47
C ALA A 402 18.27 1.57 4.62
N LEU A 403 18.38 2.05 5.86
CA LEU A 403 17.74 1.44 7.03
C LEU A 403 16.22 1.48 6.90
N VAL A 404 15.64 2.61 6.52
CA VAL A 404 14.18 2.72 6.29
C VAL A 404 13.73 1.75 5.21
N LEU A 405 14.45 1.68 4.09
CA LEU A 405 14.16 0.69 3.04
C LEU A 405 14.25 -0.74 3.57
N ALA A 406 15.28 -1.06 4.36
CA ALA A 406 15.46 -2.38 4.96
C ALA A 406 14.34 -2.70 5.96
N THR A 407 13.87 -1.73 6.75
CA THR A 407 12.73 -1.90 7.66
C THR A 407 11.44 -2.17 6.89
N LEU A 408 11.13 -1.36 5.87
CA LEU A 408 9.94 -1.56 5.03
C LEU A 408 9.95 -2.94 4.36
N THR A 409 11.13 -3.40 3.95
CA THR A 409 11.35 -4.72 3.33
C THR A 409 11.21 -5.85 4.35
N GLY A 410 11.84 -5.71 5.52
CA GLY A 410 11.94 -6.75 6.53
C GLY A 410 10.61 -7.08 7.20
N VAL A 411 9.75 -6.08 7.43
CA VAL A 411 8.42 -6.30 8.05
C VAL A 411 7.52 -7.16 7.16
N ALA A 412 7.70 -7.13 5.84
CA ALA A 412 6.92 -7.93 4.91
C ALA A 412 7.34 -9.41 4.86
N ILE A 413 8.57 -9.74 5.25
CA ILE A 413 9.10 -11.11 5.10
C ILE A 413 8.32 -12.14 5.91
N PRO A 414 8.04 -11.94 7.22
CA PRO A 414 7.27 -12.90 8.00
C PRO A 414 5.86 -13.09 7.44
N ALA A 415 5.17 -11.99 7.11
CA ALA A 415 3.81 -12.04 6.57
C ALA A 415 3.70 -12.86 5.27
N ASN A 416 4.68 -12.73 4.37
CA ASN A 416 4.69 -13.48 3.11
C ASN A 416 5.24 -14.93 3.24
N LEU A 417 5.79 -15.30 4.41
CA LEU A 417 6.23 -16.66 4.73
C LEU A 417 5.18 -17.44 5.51
N LEU A 418 4.06 -16.81 5.89
CA LEU A 418 2.95 -17.51 6.52
C LEU A 418 2.41 -18.58 5.58
N VAL A 419 2.23 -19.77 6.13
CA VAL A 419 1.62 -20.93 5.48
C VAL A 419 0.26 -21.09 6.15
N LEU A 420 -0.80 -21.12 5.35
CA LEU A 420 -2.14 -21.46 5.84
C LEU A 420 -2.13 -22.93 6.28
N GLU A 421 -2.43 -23.19 7.55
CA GLU A 421 -2.58 -24.55 8.07
C GLU A 421 -3.96 -25.07 7.65
N GLY A 422 -3.97 -25.93 6.63
CA GLY A 422 -5.17 -26.29 5.88
C GLY A 422 -6.16 -27.26 6.53
N ASP A 423 -6.33 -27.28 7.85
CA ASP A 423 -7.09 -28.36 8.53
C ASP A 423 -8.10 -27.90 9.61
N ALA A 424 -8.55 -26.64 9.61
CA ALA A 424 -9.58 -26.20 10.55
C ALA A 424 -11.03 -26.29 10.01
N HIS A 425 -11.26 -26.76 8.78
CA HIS A 425 -12.60 -26.74 8.17
C HIS A 425 -13.29 -28.09 8.39
N SER A 426 -13.61 -28.35 9.65
CA SER A 426 -14.40 -29.51 10.05
C SER A 426 -15.88 -29.11 10.10
N GLU A 427 -16.70 -29.78 9.27
CA GLU A 427 -18.18 -29.91 9.37
C GLU A 427 -19.08 -28.86 8.66
N ARG A 428 -18.59 -27.75 8.11
CA ARG A 428 -19.46 -26.74 7.46
C ARG A 428 -19.69 -26.98 5.95
N PRO A 429 -20.89 -26.65 5.41
CA PRO A 429 -21.13 -26.73 3.96
C PRO A 429 -20.33 -25.67 3.19
N THR A 430 -19.66 -26.09 2.12
CA THR A 430 -18.84 -25.23 1.26
C THR A 430 -19.20 -25.36 -0.22
N VAL A 431 -18.81 -24.36 -1.02
CA VAL A 431 -18.82 -24.42 -2.49
C VAL A 431 -17.38 -24.49 -2.98
N GLU A 432 -17.03 -25.57 -3.68
CA GLU A 432 -15.72 -25.77 -4.28
C GLU A 432 -15.76 -25.42 -5.77
N VAL A 433 -14.83 -24.56 -6.21
CA VAL A 433 -14.66 -24.20 -7.61
C VAL A 433 -13.21 -24.38 -7.98
N GLU A 434 -12.90 -25.48 -8.67
CA GLU A 434 -11.51 -25.90 -8.94
C GLU A 434 -10.71 -25.98 -7.62
N GLU A 435 -9.65 -25.17 -7.47
CA GLU A 435 -8.82 -25.09 -6.25
C GLU A 435 -9.31 -24.08 -5.19
N TYR A 436 -10.45 -23.42 -5.41
CA TYR A 436 -11.04 -22.46 -4.49
C TYR A 436 -12.11 -23.10 -3.61
N THR A 437 -12.10 -22.77 -2.33
CA THR A 437 -13.18 -23.05 -1.39
C THR A 437 -13.86 -21.74 -1.02
N VAL A 438 -15.18 -21.70 -1.15
CA VAL A 438 -16.00 -20.55 -0.75
C VAL A 438 -16.95 -20.99 0.36
N GLU A 439 -16.93 -20.27 1.48
CA GLU A 439 -17.72 -20.57 2.67
C GLU A 439 -18.21 -19.30 3.36
N TYR A 440 -19.22 -19.43 4.22
CA TYR A 440 -19.66 -18.36 5.12
C TYR A 440 -19.18 -18.67 6.55
N VAL A 441 -18.60 -17.68 7.20
CA VAL A 441 -18.08 -17.80 8.58
C VAL A 441 -18.51 -16.62 9.43
N GLU A 442 -18.64 -16.84 10.74
CA GLU A 442 -18.80 -15.79 11.75
C GLU A 442 -17.67 -15.89 12.77
N GLU A 443 -17.06 -14.75 13.08
CA GLU A 443 -15.96 -14.60 14.06
C GLU A 443 -14.77 -15.54 13.85
N ALA A 444 -14.48 -15.91 12.59
CA ALA A 444 -13.34 -16.76 12.25
C ALA A 444 -12.01 -15.97 12.36
N GLU A 445 -10.97 -16.58 12.91
CA GLU A 445 -9.64 -15.97 12.96
C GLU A 445 -9.10 -15.71 11.54
N ASN A 446 -8.61 -14.49 11.28
CA ASN A 446 -8.00 -14.16 10.00
C ASN A 446 -6.63 -14.83 9.87
N GLU A 447 -6.59 -15.90 9.07
CA GLU A 447 -5.41 -16.74 8.88
C GLU A 447 -4.19 -16.03 8.26
N LEU A 448 -4.36 -14.83 7.68
CA LEU A 448 -3.24 -14.05 7.12
C LEU A 448 -2.57 -13.10 8.12
N VAL A 449 -3.19 -12.82 9.28
CA VAL A 449 -2.70 -11.82 10.24
C VAL A 449 -2.37 -12.41 11.60
N SER A 450 -2.98 -13.54 11.97
CA SER A 450 -2.78 -14.22 13.26
C SER A 450 -1.35 -14.73 13.50
N GLY A 451 -0.55 -14.98 12.45
CA GLY A 451 0.81 -15.51 12.58
C GLY A 451 1.96 -14.50 12.76
N ILE A 452 1.68 -13.19 12.80
CA ILE A 452 2.76 -12.15 12.81
C ILE A 452 3.36 -11.94 14.22
N GLY A 453 2.84 -12.62 15.25
CA GLY A 453 3.45 -12.65 16.60
C GLY A 453 3.59 -11.27 17.22
N ILE A 454 2.58 -10.42 17.01
CA ILE A 454 2.48 -9.11 17.66
C ILE A 454 1.53 -9.21 18.86
N ASP A 455 1.75 -10.19 19.73
CA ASP A 455 1.07 -10.41 21.03
C ASP A 455 1.20 -9.21 22.00
N ALA A 456 1.73 -8.08 21.54
CA ALA A 456 2.06 -6.88 22.32
C ALA A 456 0.94 -5.83 22.31
N ILE A 457 -0.22 -6.09 21.69
CA ILE A 457 -1.39 -5.21 21.72
C ILE A 457 -2.59 -6.07 22.13
N GLU A 458 -3.20 -5.71 23.27
CA GLU A 458 -4.00 -6.55 24.19
C GLU A 458 -5.29 -7.21 23.67
N ASP A 459 -5.68 -7.10 22.39
CA ASP A 459 -6.93 -7.72 21.90
C ASP A 459 -6.84 -8.20 20.44
N ASP A 460 -6.94 -9.51 20.25
CA ASP A 460 -7.01 -10.18 18.93
C ASP A 460 -8.38 -10.01 18.26
N ALA A 461 -9.36 -9.40 18.93
CA ALA A 461 -10.73 -9.17 18.44
C ALA A 461 -10.83 -8.27 17.19
N GLY A 462 -9.75 -7.55 16.84
CA GLY A 462 -9.66 -6.80 15.58
C GLY A 462 -9.22 -7.64 14.37
N LEU A 463 -8.98 -8.94 14.57
CA LEU A 463 -8.42 -9.87 13.58
C LEU A 463 -9.38 -11.00 13.20
N THR A 464 -10.64 -10.97 13.62
CA THR A 464 -11.65 -11.92 13.16
C THR A 464 -12.33 -11.42 11.88
N ALA A 465 -12.90 -12.35 11.12
CA ALA A 465 -13.72 -12.05 9.95
C ALA A 465 -15.09 -12.71 10.08
N SER A 466 -16.08 -12.01 9.55
CA SER A 466 -17.47 -12.45 9.55
C SER A 466 -18.03 -12.13 8.17
N GLY A 467 -18.42 -13.16 7.42
CA GLY A 467 -18.91 -13.03 6.05
C GLY A 467 -18.49 -14.19 5.15
N VAL A 468 -18.45 -13.91 3.85
CA VAL A 468 -18.05 -14.91 2.84
C VAL A 468 -16.54 -14.88 2.66
N VAL A 469 -15.92 -16.02 2.88
CA VAL A 469 -14.49 -16.25 2.75
C VAL A 469 -14.20 -17.06 1.49
N VAL A 470 -13.15 -16.67 0.78
CA VAL A 470 -12.55 -17.43 -0.33
C VAL A 470 -11.15 -17.85 0.09
N SER A 471 -10.91 -19.15 0.13
CA SER A 471 -9.62 -19.73 0.47
C SER A 471 -9.11 -20.65 -0.66
N SER A 472 -7.81 -20.84 -0.71
CA SER A 472 -7.17 -21.85 -1.57
C SER A 472 -5.82 -22.24 -1.01
N GLN A 473 -5.67 -23.51 -0.66
CA GLN A 473 -4.42 -24.07 -0.15
C GLN A 473 -3.32 -24.04 -1.20
N GLU A 474 -3.65 -24.39 -2.45
CA GLU A 474 -2.68 -24.40 -3.56
C GLU A 474 -2.15 -22.99 -3.85
N ARG A 475 -3.00 -21.97 -3.71
CA ARG A 475 -2.61 -20.57 -3.93
C ARG A 475 -2.16 -19.85 -2.67
N HIS A 476 -2.14 -20.54 -1.51
CA HIS A 476 -1.81 -19.98 -0.20
C HIS A 476 -2.51 -18.65 0.07
N LEU A 477 -3.83 -18.61 -0.15
CA LEU A 477 -4.64 -17.42 0.05
C LEU A 477 -5.88 -17.69 0.89
N TRP A 478 -6.28 -16.66 1.61
CA TRP A 478 -7.49 -16.60 2.41
C TRP A 478 -8.00 -15.15 2.35
N LEU A 479 -9.28 -14.94 2.06
CA LEU A 479 -9.83 -13.61 1.84
C LEU A 479 -11.29 -13.56 2.29
N GLU A 480 -11.61 -12.66 3.21
CA GLU A 480 -12.98 -12.18 3.39
C GLU A 480 -13.38 -11.36 2.14
N ALA A 481 -14.15 -11.99 1.26
CA ALA A 481 -14.55 -11.42 -0.02
C ALA A 481 -15.75 -10.48 0.13
N VAL A 482 -16.67 -10.81 1.03
CA VAL A 482 -17.87 -10.03 1.36
C VAL A 482 -18.07 -10.09 2.87
N THR A 483 -18.15 -8.95 3.55
CA THR A 483 -18.40 -8.92 5.01
C THR A 483 -19.87 -9.23 5.31
N SER A 484 -20.17 -9.73 6.50
CA SER A 484 -21.54 -10.00 6.96
C SER A 484 -22.37 -8.72 6.99
N GLN A 485 -21.77 -7.59 7.38
CA GLN A 485 -22.41 -6.27 7.35
C GLN A 485 -22.71 -5.77 5.92
N HIS A 486 -21.84 -6.07 4.96
CA HIS A 486 -22.10 -5.78 3.55
C HIS A 486 -23.25 -6.64 3.05
N LEU A 487 -23.25 -7.93 3.37
CA LEU A 487 -24.29 -8.86 2.95
C LEU A 487 -25.65 -8.58 3.60
N ALA A 488 -25.67 -8.17 4.87
CA ALA A 488 -26.88 -7.70 5.56
C ALA A 488 -27.47 -6.43 4.92
N PHE A 489 -26.64 -5.62 4.25
CA PHE A 489 -27.10 -4.45 3.51
C PHE A 489 -27.59 -4.81 2.10
N SER A 490 -26.87 -5.66 1.37
CA SER A 490 -27.13 -5.94 -0.06
C SER A 490 -28.08 -7.12 -0.29
N GLY A 491 -28.20 -8.05 0.66
CA GLY A 491 -28.98 -9.29 0.56
C GLY A 491 -28.39 -10.34 -0.37
N SER A 492 -27.67 -9.93 -1.41
CA SER A 492 -26.96 -10.84 -2.30
C SER A 492 -25.66 -10.21 -2.81
N GLU A 493 -24.70 -11.05 -3.17
CA GLU A 493 -23.45 -10.63 -3.80
C GLU A 493 -22.92 -11.67 -4.79
N ARG A 494 -21.97 -11.23 -5.63
CA ARG A 494 -21.28 -12.09 -6.60
C ARG A 494 -19.79 -12.07 -6.37
N ILE A 495 -19.20 -13.24 -6.31
CA ILE A 495 -17.78 -13.45 -6.06
C ILE A 495 -17.17 -14.09 -7.31
N THR A 496 -16.27 -13.35 -7.95
CA THR A 496 -15.53 -13.85 -9.12
C THR A 496 -14.24 -14.53 -8.66
N VAL A 497 -14.17 -15.84 -8.88
CA VAL A 497 -12.94 -16.65 -8.78
C VAL A 497 -12.42 -16.98 -10.18
N GLY A 498 -11.15 -17.39 -10.29
CA GLY A 498 -10.59 -17.68 -11.60
C GLY A 498 -9.08 -17.85 -11.62
N GLY A 499 -8.54 -17.94 -12.83
CA GLY A 499 -7.12 -18.10 -13.08
C GLY A 499 -6.74 -17.50 -14.43
N VAL A 500 -5.58 -17.91 -14.95
CA VAL A 500 -5.15 -17.46 -16.28
C VAL A 500 -6.08 -18.07 -17.33
N GLY A 501 -6.90 -17.23 -17.96
CA GLY A 501 -7.74 -17.61 -19.10
C GLY A 501 -9.10 -18.25 -18.74
N TRP A 502 -9.48 -18.25 -17.46
CA TRP A 502 -10.79 -18.75 -17.02
C TRP A 502 -11.31 -17.95 -15.83
N ARG A 503 -12.63 -17.95 -15.65
CA ARG A 503 -13.33 -17.33 -14.52
C ARG A 503 -14.61 -18.08 -14.24
N GLU A 504 -15.02 -18.06 -12.99
CA GLU A 504 -16.29 -18.60 -12.52
C GLU A 504 -16.90 -17.62 -11.52
N THR A 505 -18.22 -17.66 -11.38
CA THR A 505 -18.96 -16.80 -10.45
C THR A 505 -19.66 -17.65 -9.41
N VAL A 506 -19.40 -17.33 -8.14
CA VAL A 506 -20.13 -17.86 -6.99
C VAL A 506 -21.07 -16.78 -6.51
N TYR A 507 -22.32 -17.16 -6.29
CA TYR A 507 -23.38 -16.31 -5.78
C TYR A 507 -23.55 -16.57 -4.29
N VAL A 508 -23.82 -15.49 -3.56
CA VAL A 508 -24.25 -15.54 -2.17
C VAL A 508 -25.58 -14.82 -2.02
N GLU A 509 -26.47 -15.41 -1.23
CA GLU A 509 -27.75 -14.82 -0.85
C GLU A 509 -27.93 -14.95 0.66
N ARG A 510 -28.46 -13.88 1.27
CA ARG A 510 -28.87 -13.80 2.66
C ARG A 510 -30.35 -13.48 2.69
N ALA A 511 -31.08 -14.21 3.52
CA ALA A 511 -32.46 -13.92 3.87
C ALA A 511 -32.57 -13.90 5.38
N GLY A 512 -33.37 -13.00 5.93
CA GLY A 512 -33.53 -12.90 7.37
C GLY A 512 -34.87 -12.30 7.79
N TRP A 513 -35.11 -12.38 9.10
CA TRP A 513 -36.22 -11.79 9.81
C TRP A 513 -35.68 -11.00 11.00
N GLU A 514 -36.28 -9.86 11.28
CA GLU A 514 -35.95 -8.94 12.36
C GLU A 514 -37.03 -9.07 13.46
N PRO A 515 -36.82 -9.90 14.50
CA PRO A 515 -37.73 -9.98 15.63
C PRO A 515 -37.81 -8.64 16.35
N VAL A 516 -39.00 -8.27 16.83
CA VAL A 516 -39.18 -7.02 17.56
C VAL A 516 -38.33 -7.03 18.84
N GLY A 517 -37.42 -6.05 18.94
CA GLY A 517 -36.59 -5.83 20.12
C GLY A 517 -35.35 -6.73 20.23
N ASN A 518 -35.01 -7.49 19.19
CA ASN A 518 -33.86 -8.41 19.20
C ASN A 518 -33.06 -8.37 17.89
N ASP A 519 -31.94 -9.09 17.86
CA ASP A 519 -31.07 -9.20 16.68
C ASP A 519 -31.72 -10.00 15.54
N THR A 520 -31.30 -9.69 14.31
CA THR A 520 -31.81 -10.34 13.08
C THR A 520 -31.47 -11.82 13.08
N VAL A 521 -32.47 -12.66 12.79
CA VAL A 521 -32.31 -14.09 12.52
C VAL A 521 -32.19 -14.28 11.02
N TYR A 522 -31.11 -14.89 10.54
CA TYR A 522 -30.85 -14.99 9.11
C TYR A 522 -30.20 -16.32 8.72
N GLN A 523 -30.28 -16.61 7.43
CA GLN A 523 -29.67 -17.76 6.79
C GLN A 523 -28.92 -17.32 5.55
N VAL A 524 -27.93 -18.11 5.13
CA VAL A 524 -27.07 -17.82 3.98
C VAL A 524 -27.01 -19.01 3.04
N TRP A 525 -27.07 -18.72 1.75
CA TRP A 525 -26.93 -19.69 0.66
C TRP A 525 -25.76 -19.32 -0.24
N LEU A 526 -25.07 -20.35 -0.74
CA LEU A 526 -23.98 -20.23 -1.72
C LEU A 526 -24.22 -21.18 -2.90
N TRP A 527 -23.88 -20.76 -4.11
CA TRP A 527 -23.84 -21.64 -5.28
C TRP A 527 -22.95 -21.13 -6.40
N GLN A 528 -22.43 -22.04 -7.20
CA GLN A 528 -21.76 -21.71 -8.45
C GLN A 528 -22.79 -21.43 -9.56
N GLU A 529 -22.45 -20.55 -10.50
CA GLU A 529 -23.20 -20.33 -11.74
C GLU A 529 -23.62 -21.65 -12.40
N GLY A 530 -24.93 -21.84 -12.61
CA GLY A 530 -25.49 -23.05 -13.22
C GLY A 530 -25.83 -24.18 -12.24
N GLU A 531 -25.52 -24.04 -10.96
CA GLU A 531 -25.90 -24.97 -9.89
C GLU A 531 -27.09 -24.46 -9.06
N SER A 532 -27.64 -25.31 -8.19
CA SER A 532 -28.72 -24.93 -7.26
C SER A 532 -28.16 -24.33 -5.97
N PRO A 533 -28.84 -23.33 -5.36
CA PRO A 533 -28.49 -22.78 -4.06
C PRO A 533 -28.27 -23.86 -2.99
N ARG A 534 -27.15 -23.78 -2.29
CA ARG A 534 -26.85 -24.62 -1.12
C ARG A 534 -26.92 -23.78 0.13
N HIS A 535 -27.68 -24.24 1.11
CA HIS A 535 -27.72 -23.63 2.42
C HIS A 535 -26.39 -23.88 3.16
N VAL A 536 -25.78 -22.83 3.72
CA VAL A 536 -24.43 -22.91 4.31
C VAL A 536 -24.32 -22.39 5.73
N TYR A 537 -25.29 -21.61 6.21
CA TYR A 537 -25.23 -21.00 7.54
C TYR A 537 -26.60 -20.60 8.08
N GLU A 538 -26.78 -20.84 9.39
CA GLU A 538 -27.92 -20.42 10.21
C GLU A 538 -27.41 -19.57 11.37
N SER A 539 -28.04 -18.41 11.60
CA SER A 539 -27.75 -17.59 12.77
C SER A 539 -28.34 -18.21 14.05
N ASP A 540 -28.01 -17.63 15.20
CA ASP A 540 -28.71 -17.94 16.44
C ASP A 540 -30.20 -17.57 16.37
N PRO A 541 -31.09 -18.32 17.05
CA PRO A 541 -32.50 -17.97 17.18
C PRO A 541 -32.74 -16.62 17.86
N GLY A 542 -33.77 -15.91 17.41
CA GLY A 542 -34.14 -14.58 17.89
C GLY A 542 -35.49 -14.59 18.59
N ARG A 543 -35.49 -14.35 19.90
CA ARG A 543 -36.72 -14.23 20.70
C ARG A 543 -37.32 -12.84 20.57
N VAL A 544 -38.62 -12.78 20.28
CA VAL A 544 -39.39 -11.54 20.27
C VAL A 544 -39.48 -10.97 21.69
N ASP A 545 -39.20 -9.68 21.88
CA ASP A 545 -39.29 -9.00 23.17
C ASP A 545 -40.75 -8.65 23.53
N ALA A 546 -41.60 -9.68 23.52
CA ALA A 546 -43.01 -9.59 23.87
C ALA A 546 -43.52 -10.93 24.42
N LEU A 547 -44.52 -10.85 25.30
CA LEU A 547 -45.30 -12.00 25.75
C LEU A 547 -46.67 -11.95 25.11
N ILE A 548 -47.05 -13.04 24.46
CA ILE A 548 -48.31 -13.14 23.72
C ILE A 548 -49.08 -14.31 24.30
N ASP A 549 -50.22 -14.00 24.94
CA ASP A 549 -51.08 -14.98 25.61
C ASP A 549 -50.31 -15.90 26.59
N GLY A 550 -49.39 -15.32 27.36
CA GLY A 550 -48.55 -16.06 28.31
C GLY A 550 -47.48 -16.95 27.69
N SER A 551 -47.21 -16.79 26.39
CA SER A 551 -46.18 -17.53 25.65
C SER A 551 -45.08 -16.61 25.13
N THR A 552 -43.88 -17.15 24.97
CA THR A 552 -42.79 -16.49 24.24
C THR A 552 -42.78 -16.97 22.80
N VAL A 553 -42.40 -16.08 21.88
CA VAL A 553 -42.26 -16.38 20.45
C VAL A 553 -40.79 -16.22 20.08
N THR A 554 -40.21 -17.24 19.46
CA THR A 554 -38.84 -17.23 18.95
C THR A 554 -38.87 -17.55 17.46
N ILE A 555 -38.08 -16.85 16.67
CA ILE A 555 -37.81 -17.22 15.29
C ILE A 555 -36.54 -18.07 15.27
N GLU A 556 -36.67 -19.27 14.73
CA GLU A 556 -35.61 -20.27 14.65
C GLU A 556 -35.32 -20.57 13.17
N PRO A 557 -34.07 -20.44 12.70
CA PRO A 557 -33.67 -20.99 11.41
C PRO A 557 -33.55 -22.52 11.53
N ASP A 558 -34.02 -23.26 10.51
CA ASP A 558 -33.97 -24.73 10.45
C ASP A 558 -33.90 -25.21 8.99
N ASP A 559 -32.73 -25.71 8.57
CA ASP A 559 -32.44 -26.36 7.28
C ASP A 559 -32.98 -25.62 6.04
N GLY A 560 -32.74 -24.30 5.97
CA GLY A 560 -33.19 -23.45 4.87
C GLY A 560 -34.60 -22.85 5.04
N GLU A 561 -35.31 -23.17 6.12
CA GLU A 561 -36.61 -22.61 6.48
C GLU A 561 -36.53 -21.78 7.78
N PHE A 562 -37.51 -20.91 8.01
CA PHE A 562 -37.66 -20.19 9.28
C PHE A 562 -38.91 -20.68 10.00
N LEU A 563 -38.75 -21.04 11.26
CA LEU A 563 -39.80 -21.55 12.13
C LEU A 563 -40.17 -20.53 13.21
N LEU A 564 -41.45 -20.51 13.57
CA LEU A 564 -42.00 -19.83 14.74
C LEU A 564 -42.13 -20.85 15.87
N ALA A 565 -41.27 -20.74 16.88
CA ALA A 565 -41.31 -21.53 18.10
C ALA A 565 -42.08 -20.77 19.19
N VAL A 566 -43.21 -21.33 19.62
CA VAL A 566 -44.05 -20.77 20.69
C VAL A 566 -43.92 -21.63 21.93
N GLU A 567 -43.33 -21.06 22.98
CA GLU A 567 -43.16 -21.70 24.29
C GLU A 567 -44.17 -21.12 25.29
N SER A 568 -45.07 -21.96 25.79
CA SER A 568 -46.03 -21.61 26.84
C SER A 568 -45.33 -21.53 28.20
N LEU A 569 -45.36 -20.38 28.87
CA LEU A 569 -44.74 -20.23 30.20
C LEU A 569 -45.48 -20.96 31.31
N GLU A 570 -46.76 -21.31 31.11
CA GLU A 570 -47.55 -22.06 32.08
C GLU A 570 -47.22 -23.56 32.05
N THR A 571 -47.06 -24.13 30.84
CA THR A 571 -46.92 -25.57 30.65
C THR A 571 -45.50 -26.02 30.28
N GLY A 572 -44.66 -25.11 29.80
CA GLY A 572 -43.34 -25.41 29.20
C GLY A 572 -43.43 -26.12 27.85
N ALA A 573 -44.61 -26.24 27.25
CA ALA A 573 -44.79 -26.87 25.95
C ALA A 573 -44.30 -25.93 24.84
N VAL A 574 -43.50 -26.47 23.91
CA VAL A 574 -43.03 -25.78 22.71
C VAL A 574 -43.79 -26.32 21.50
N SER A 575 -44.37 -25.42 20.71
CA SER A 575 -45.00 -25.73 19.42
C SER A 575 -44.29 -24.96 18.32
N THR A 576 -43.97 -25.62 17.21
CA THR A 576 -43.28 -25.02 16.06
C THR A 576 -44.17 -25.03 14.82
N ALA A 577 -44.03 -24.01 13.98
CA ALA A 577 -44.62 -23.97 12.65
C ALA A 577 -43.74 -23.13 11.71
N ALA A 578 -43.69 -23.46 10.42
CA ALA A 578 -42.99 -22.62 9.44
C ALA A 578 -43.63 -21.22 9.36
N ILE A 579 -42.82 -20.19 9.13
CA ILE A 579 -43.31 -18.85 8.84
C ILE A 579 -44.23 -18.92 7.61
N PRO A 580 -45.46 -18.39 7.67
CA PRO A 580 -46.40 -18.49 6.56
C PRO A 580 -45.93 -17.68 5.35
N ALA A 581 -46.30 -18.13 4.15
CA ALA A 581 -46.06 -17.38 2.93
C ALA A 581 -46.81 -16.03 2.95
N ALA A 582 -46.43 -15.11 2.08
CA ALA A 582 -47.03 -13.78 2.04
C ALA A 582 -48.55 -13.84 1.80
N ASN A 583 -49.31 -13.13 2.63
CA ASN A 583 -50.78 -13.13 2.70
C ASN A 583 -51.40 -14.46 3.14
N GLU A 584 -50.63 -15.31 3.83
CA GLU A 584 -51.11 -16.53 4.47
C GLU A 584 -50.98 -16.43 6.00
N SER A 585 -51.62 -17.37 6.68
CA SER A 585 -51.61 -17.47 8.14
C SER A 585 -51.38 -18.90 8.61
N VAL A 586 -50.73 -19.06 9.75
CA VAL A 586 -50.52 -20.35 10.42
C VAL A 586 -50.88 -20.25 11.90
N GLU A 587 -51.38 -21.33 12.50
CA GLU A 587 -51.68 -21.38 13.93
C GLU A 587 -50.69 -22.32 14.64
N THR A 588 -50.05 -21.84 15.70
CA THR A 588 -49.15 -22.63 16.54
C THR A 588 -49.18 -22.14 17.98
N GLY A 589 -49.14 -23.05 18.95
CA GLY A 589 -49.18 -22.70 20.38
C GLY A 589 -50.42 -21.92 20.83
N GLY A 590 -51.53 -22.00 20.08
CA GLY A 590 -52.76 -21.23 20.35
C GLY A 590 -52.73 -19.77 19.88
N ILE A 591 -51.70 -19.39 19.10
CA ILE A 591 -51.52 -18.06 18.51
C ILE A 591 -51.63 -18.19 16.99
N THR A 592 -52.38 -17.30 16.35
CA THR A 592 -52.43 -17.20 14.89
C THR A 592 -51.38 -16.20 14.42
N PHE A 593 -50.52 -16.60 13.50
CA PHE A 593 -49.52 -15.75 12.86
C PHE A 593 -49.93 -15.48 11.42
N GLU A 594 -50.02 -14.21 11.03
CA GLU A 594 -50.36 -13.77 9.67
C GLU A 594 -49.19 -12.99 9.08
N HIS A 595 -48.85 -13.26 7.82
CA HIS A 595 -47.80 -12.55 7.10
C HIS A 595 -48.41 -11.51 6.16
N ASP A 596 -48.33 -10.25 6.53
CA ASP A 596 -48.83 -9.12 5.74
C ASP A 596 -47.71 -8.12 5.42
N GLU A 597 -47.57 -7.76 4.13
CA GLU A 597 -46.57 -6.81 3.62
C GLU A 597 -45.13 -7.01 4.17
N GLY A 598 -44.67 -8.25 4.35
CA GLY A 598 -43.33 -8.55 4.88
C GLY A 598 -43.23 -8.49 6.41
N THR A 599 -44.35 -8.37 7.13
CA THR A 599 -44.40 -8.37 8.59
C THR A 599 -45.24 -9.55 9.08
N ILE A 600 -44.75 -10.24 10.11
CA ILE A 600 -45.52 -11.26 10.82
C ILE A 600 -46.27 -10.59 11.98
N TYR A 601 -47.58 -10.73 11.97
CA TYR A 601 -48.48 -10.31 13.04
C TYR A 601 -48.96 -11.54 13.81
N ALA A 602 -48.83 -11.49 15.13
CA ALA A 602 -49.38 -12.50 16.02
C ALA A 602 -50.71 -12.00 16.60
N THR A 603 -51.75 -12.81 16.43
CA THR A 603 -53.11 -12.53 16.88
C THR A 603 -53.55 -13.57 17.91
N SER A 604 -53.93 -13.10 19.10
CA SER A 604 -54.57 -13.91 20.14
C SER A 604 -55.58 -13.07 20.92
N ASN A 605 -56.76 -13.65 21.19
CA ASN A 605 -57.82 -13.04 21.99
C ASN A 605 -58.21 -11.60 21.57
N GLY A 606 -58.15 -11.31 20.27
CA GLY A 606 -58.46 -9.99 19.70
C GLY A 606 -57.34 -8.93 19.86
N THR A 607 -56.17 -9.33 20.35
CA THR A 607 -54.95 -8.52 20.34
C THR A 607 -54.10 -8.94 19.16
N GLU A 608 -53.59 -7.96 18.40
CA GLU A 608 -52.69 -8.14 17.27
C GLU A 608 -51.39 -7.37 17.54
N VAL A 609 -50.25 -8.03 17.37
CA VAL A 609 -48.93 -7.44 17.62
C VAL A 609 -47.96 -7.87 16.52
N ALA A 610 -47.20 -6.93 15.98
CA ALA A 610 -46.09 -7.26 15.09
C ALA A 610 -45.01 -8.00 15.86
N VAL A 611 -44.59 -9.17 15.38
CA VAL A 611 -43.57 -9.99 16.03
C VAL A 611 -42.23 -9.95 15.31
N ALA A 612 -42.25 -9.83 13.98
CA ALA A 612 -41.04 -9.68 13.18
C ALA A 612 -41.33 -9.08 11.81
N SER A 613 -40.34 -8.46 11.20
CA SER A 613 -40.36 -8.03 9.79
C SER A 613 -39.29 -8.76 8.99
N ALA A 614 -39.54 -9.01 7.71
CA ALA A 614 -38.53 -9.53 6.80
C ALA A 614 -37.37 -8.52 6.73
N GLU A 615 -36.14 -9.02 6.80
CA GLU A 615 -34.94 -8.20 6.63
C GLU A 615 -34.99 -7.50 5.26
N THR A 616 -34.60 -6.22 5.23
CA THR A 616 -34.68 -5.41 4.01
C THR A 616 -33.29 -5.08 3.48
N TYR A 617 -33.16 -5.14 2.15
CA TYR A 617 -31.91 -4.95 1.44
C TYR A 617 -31.98 -3.77 0.46
N SER A 618 -30.82 -3.21 0.09
CA SER A 618 -30.71 -1.96 -0.70
C SER A 618 -30.03 -2.09 -2.05
#